data_AF-A0A2H0S2W0-F1
#
_entry.id   AF-A0A2H0S2W0-F1
#
_cell.length_a   1.000
_cell.length_b   1.000
_cell.length_c   1.000
_cell.angle_alpha   90.00
_cell.angle_beta   90.00
_cell.angle_gamma   90.00
#
_symmetry.space_group_name_H-M   'P 1'
#
loop_
_entity.id
_entity.type
_entity.pdbx_description
1 polymer ?
#
loop_
_entity_poly.entity_id
_entity_poly.type
_entity_poly.pdbx_seq_one_letter_code
_entity_poly.pdbx_strand_id
1 'polypeptide(L)'
;MSMGLSMRQSLAQRMTISPPAPIEWSMVNAYDEDEKMGFVFPLTHTRTRIDGFDGYTHAQKLQLIDYENRLFRYAYTDGREEGDEDDVDDEDREYYRIPLMRNFNVNIDDIAEEISEAEYRRAKYITENVGHMERIARAVPYHEIYREVKDHLKDTYCIELDDVVLVSVDRGGRLPSELLSIALNNKNRHSLKVDQGGRQLDEDRIKEFVESGTLQGKHVLFVDSTVDSGRQIEVLKKYFDDEEWTRQLGYKSWSIVGSNEDGESLYKHLNINWGVDPDTTFEDDSRLMGVDYSDHSHTKVVEMSNPASQKIREVFFSVPNGYVFDLSDFDLEEVLSSDEAEKYEVPEGIQTRIHALCDMVVSKHELDAFRDSFDLGFLPLSETRIAGKKVLLIGGANGDLSEDDVSAIANSFDGETCQIITGTERGNAGAVASRASKAWENYDVRHAGSDEEQDRRRNEMIEQSDVVLVLGGARGTLYEALLALKQRKPTHIVRGWGYPAHYLSRNEWLQKNTPLQVASSVREALRNIAVPISTSDITAAEDRDESGDEE
;
A
#
# COMPACT_ATOMS: atom_id res chain seq x y z
N MET A 1 -48.22 -19.16 40.03
CA MET A 1 -47.14 -18.29 40.54
C MET A 1 -45.86 -19.07 40.50
N SER A 2 -44.97 -18.71 39.57
CA SER A 2 -43.52 -18.98 39.57
C SER A 2 -42.97 -18.48 38.23
N MET A 3 -43.06 -17.17 38.00
CA MET A 3 -42.18 -16.48 37.06
C MET A 3 -40.86 -16.25 37.79
N GLY A 4 -39.76 -16.76 37.25
CA GLY A 4 -38.46 -16.65 37.91
C GLY A 4 -37.37 -17.51 37.26
N LEU A 5 -37.43 -17.72 35.94
CA LEU A 5 -36.25 -18.17 35.19
C LEU A 5 -35.59 -16.92 34.61
N SER A 6 -34.81 -16.30 35.49
CA SER A 6 -33.60 -15.54 35.25
C SER A 6 -33.29 -15.24 33.77
N MET A 7 -33.47 -13.96 33.41
CA MET A 7 -32.68 -13.25 32.40
C MET A 7 -31.18 -13.30 32.74
N ARG A 8 -30.57 -14.50 32.68
CA ARG A 8 -29.11 -14.71 32.69
C ARG A 8 -28.64 -15.50 31.46
N GLN A 9 -29.49 -15.61 30.45
CA GLN A 9 -29.01 -15.57 29.08
C GLN A 9 -28.88 -14.09 28.74
N SER A 10 -27.93 -13.41 29.38
CA SER A 10 -27.35 -12.23 28.75
C SER A 10 -26.83 -12.75 27.42
N LEU A 11 -27.38 -12.21 26.34
CA LEU A 11 -26.70 -12.16 25.06
C LEU A 11 -25.22 -11.85 25.36
N ALA A 12 -24.36 -12.86 25.25
CA ALA A 12 -22.97 -12.57 24.98
C ALA A 12 -23.02 -12.10 23.52
N GLN A 13 -23.12 -10.79 23.31
CA GLN A 13 -22.71 -10.17 22.04
C GLN A 13 -21.34 -10.77 21.77
N ARG A 14 -21.28 -11.67 20.79
CA ARG A 14 -20.01 -12.25 20.35
C ARG A 14 -19.39 -11.19 19.47
N MET A 15 -18.61 -10.31 20.09
CA MET A 15 -17.65 -9.52 19.36
C MET A 15 -16.80 -10.46 18.52
N THR A 16 -16.77 -10.21 17.22
CA THR A 16 -16.06 -11.01 16.24
C THR A 16 -14.86 -10.21 15.78
N ILE A 17 -13.66 -10.73 16.01
CA ILE A 17 -12.44 -10.07 15.54
C ILE A 17 -12.34 -10.35 14.04
N SER A 18 -12.37 -9.28 13.23
CA SER A 18 -12.22 -9.44 11.79
C SER A 18 -10.81 -9.92 11.47
N PRO A 19 -10.65 -10.88 10.53
CA PRO A 19 -9.32 -11.20 10.06
C PRO A 19 -8.70 -9.94 9.46
N PRO A 20 -7.41 -9.67 9.71
CA PRO A 20 -6.76 -8.53 9.09
C PRO A 20 -6.88 -8.66 7.57
N ALA A 21 -7.06 -7.53 6.89
CA ALA A 21 -7.02 -7.51 5.42
C ALA A 21 -5.75 -8.23 4.95
N PRO A 22 -5.79 -9.02 3.86
CA PRO A 22 -4.60 -9.66 3.33
C PRO A 22 -3.53 -8.59 3.09
N ILE A 23 -2.44 -8.65 3.85
CA ILE A 23 -1.32 -7.74 3.63
C ILE A 23 -0.47 -8.36 2.54
N GLU A 24 -0.29 -7.60 1.47
CA GLU A 24 0.52 -8.00 0.33
C GLU A 24 2.00 -7.80 0.66
N TRP A 25 2.68 -8.88 1.05
CA TRP A 25 4.12 -8.88 1.35
C TRP A 25 4.99 -9.15 0.13
N SER A 26 4.42 -9.03 -1.08
CA SER A 26 5.14 -9.19 -2.34
C SER A 26 6.20 -8.10 -2.53
N MET A 27 7.47 -8.52 -2.69
CA MET A 27 8.54 -7.58 -3.05
C MET A 27 8.33 -6.97 -4.44
N VAL A 28 7.68 -7.70 -5.37
CA VAL A 28 7.37 -7.19 -6.71
C VAL A 28 6.42 -6.01 -6.59
N ASN A 29 5.31 -6.19 -5.89
CA ASN A 29 4.29 -5.15 -5.77
C ASN A 29 4.81 -3.97 -4.96
N ALA A 30 5.56 -4.21 -3.88
CA ALA A 30 6.21 -3.16 -3.10
C ALA A 30 7.20 -2.34 -3.95
N TYR A 31 8.03 -3.00 -4.77
CA TYR A 31 8.99 -2.32 -5.63
C TYR A 31 8.28 -1.49 -6.72
N ASP A 32 7.31 -2.09 -7.40
CA ASP A 32 6.51 -1.45 -8.46
C ASP A 32 5.75 -0.22 -7.97
N GLU A 33 5.14 -0.31 -6.78
CA GLU A 33 4.40 0.81 -6.19
C GLU A 33 5.34 1.94 -5.79
N ASP A 34 6.45 1.63 -5.12
CA ASP A 34 7.45 2.63 -4.73
C ASP A 34 8.07 3.32 -5.96
N GLU A 35 8.27 2.60 -7.07
CA GLU A 35 8.74 3.16 -8.34
C GLU A 35 7.66 4.02 -9.02
N LYS A 36 6.43 3.50 -9.19
CA LYS A 36 5.31 4.20 -9.87
C LYS A 36 4.88 5.47 -9.16
N MET A 37 4.88 5.44 -7.83
CA MET A 37 4.49 6.58 -7.01
C MET A 37 5.64 7.59 -6.89
N GLY A 38 6.84 7.24 -7.36
CA GLY A 38 8.04 8.05 -7.23
C GLY A 38 8.25 8.50 -5.80
N PHE A 39 7.94 7.63 -4.81
CA PHE A 39 7.87 7.98 -3.40
C PHE A 39 9.20 8.59 -2.95
N VAL A 40 9.27 9.93 -3.04
CA VAL A 40 9.91 10.75 -2.06
C VAL A 40 9.04 10.55 -0.83
N PHE A 41 9.60 9.89 0.17
CA PHE A 41 9.07 9.73 1.52
C PHE A 41 8.06 10.82 1.88
N PRO A 42 6.94 10.53 2.56
CA PRO A 42 6.19 11.60 3.21
C PRO A 42 7.20 12.44 4.00
N LEU A 43 7.32 13.70 3.57
CA LEU A 43 8.40 14.66 3.80
C LEU A 43 8.53 15.14 5.25
N THR A 44 7.99 14.40 6.22
CA THR A 44 7.83 14.88 7.59
C THR A 44 8.54 14.04 8.64
N HIS A 45 8.98 12.81 8.37
CA HIS A 45 9.62 11.99 9.41
C HIS A 45 11.07 11.66 9.05
N THR A 46 11.98 12.35 9.73
CA THR A 46 13.41 12.14 9.61
C THR A 46 13.75 10.74 10.11
N ARG A 47 14.48 9.94 9.32
CA ARG A 47 15.11 8.72 9.86
C ARG A 47 16.15 9.17 10.88
N THR A 48 15.94 8.84 12.15
CA THR A 48 16.97 9.05 13.17
C THR A 48 17.70 7.76 13.44
N ARG A 49 18.95 7.91 13.83
CA ARG A 49 19.73 6.80 14.33
C ARG A 49 19.47 6.68 15.81
N ILE A 50 19.24 5.46 16.29
CA ILE A 50 19.04 5.21 17.73
C ILE A 50 20.21 5.83 18.51
N ASP A 51 19.90 6.61 19.55
CA ASP A 51 20.93 7.29 20.35
C ASP A 51 21.91 6.29 20.98
N GLY A 52 23.20 6.56 20.82
CA GLY A 52 24.26 5.70 21.36
C GLY A 52 24.36 4.33 20.68
N PHE A 53 23.67 4.08 19.55
CA PHE A 53 23.62 2.78 18.88
C PHE A 53 24.99 2.11 18.72
N ASP A 54 26.00 2.87 18.30
CA ASP A 54 27.36 2.35 18.07
C ASP A 54 28.04 1.78 19.32
N GLY A 55 27.67 2.27 20.51
CA GLY A 55 28.25 1.84 21.79
C GLY A 55 27.74 0.50 22.30
N TYR A 56 26.66 -0.03 21.71
CA TYR A 56 26.06 -1.31 22.13
C TYR A 56 26.75 -2.51 21.48
N THR A 57 26.70 -3.67 22.17
CA THR A 57 27.11 -4.95 21.58
C THR A 57 26.17 -5.35 20.44
N HIS A 58 26.60 -6.25 19.55
CA HIS A 58 25.78 -6.69 18.42
C HIS A 58 24.40 -7.21 18.83
N ALA A 59 24.33 -8.08 19.84
CA ALA A 59 23.06 -8.59 20.35
C ALA A 59 22.15 -7.48 20.90
N GLN A 60 22.72 -6.51 21.64
CA GLN A 60 21.98 -5.36 22.14
C GLN A 60 21.49 -4.45 21.00
N LYS A 61 22.29 -4.24 19.95
CA LYS A 61 21.90 -3.49 18.75
C LYS A 61 20.67 -4.12 18.11
N LEU A 62 20.70 -5.43 17.87
CA LEU A 62 19.55 -6.14 17.29
C LEU A 62 18.33 -6.08 18.21
N GLN A 63 18.51 -6.19 19.52
CA GLN A 63 17.40 -6.09 20.48
C GLN A 63 16.73 -4.71 20.43
N LEU A 64 17.51 -3.64 20.31
CA LEU A 64 16.99 -2.29 20.13
C LEU A 64 16.24 -2.15 18.80
N ILE A 65 16.80 -2.66 17.71
CA ILE A 65 16.13 -2.68 16.40
C ILE A 65 14.79 -3.40 16.48
N ASP A 66 14.77 -4.58 17.11
CA ASP A 66 13.55 -5.36 17.27
C ASP A 66 12.49 -4.65 18.11
N TYR A 67 12.92 -3.97 19.16
CA TYR A 67 12.04 -3.18 20.01
C TYR A 67 11.41 -2.01 19.24
N GLU A 68 12.23 -1.22 18.55
CA GLU A 68 11.78 -0.02 17.81
C GLU A 68 10.91 -0.37 16.59
N ASN A 69 11.11 -1.55 15.98
CA ASN A 69 10.35 -2.00 14.82
C ASN A 69 9.23 -2.99 15.17
N ARG A 70 8.94 -3.19 16.45
CA ARG A 70 7.92 -4.15 16.91
C ARG A 70 6.55 -3.89 16.26
N LEU A 71 6.19 -2.62 16.03
CA LEU A 71 4.90 -2.25 15.46
C LEU A 71 4.67 -2.86 14.06
N PHE A 72 5.72 -3.09 13.28
CA PHE A 72 5.59 -3.64 11.93
C PHE A 72 5.34 -5.15 11.90
N ARG A 73 5.29 -5.80 13.07
CA ARG A 73 5.05 -7.25 13.23
C ARG A 73 3.59 -7.61 13.46
N TYR A 74 2.72 -6.61 13.49
CA TYR A 74 1.31 -6.78 13.79
C TYR A 74 0.45 -6.16 12.69
N ALA A 75 -0.71 -6.77 12.45
CA ALA A 75 -1.84 -6.11 11.85
C ALA A 75 -2.69 -5.47 12.95
N TYR A 76 -3.34 -4.35 12.64
CA TYR A 76 -4.13 -3.57 13.58
C TYR A 76 -5.56 -3.51 13.07
N THR A 77 -6.52 -3.94 13.89
CA THR A 77 -7.95 -4.00 13.53
C THR A 77 -8.82 -3.52 14.68
N ASP A 78 -10.05 -3.10 14.37
CA ASP A 78 -11.13 -2.93 15.33
C ASP A 78 -11.96 -4.23 15.44
N GLY A 79 -12.54 -4.47 16.61
CA GLY A 79 -13.51 -5.53 16.85
C GLY A 79 -14.87 -5.13 16.30
N ARG A 80 -15.61 -6.08 15.70
CA ARG A 80 -16.98 -5.84 15.22
C ARG A 80 -17.98 -6.56 16.12
N GLU A 81 -19.04 -5.89 16.54
CA GLU A 81 -20.20 -6.60 17.09
C GLU A 81 -20.99 -7.29 15.99
N GLU A 82 -21.46 -8.51 16.24
CA GLU A 82 -22.35 -9.23 15.33
C GLU A 82 -23.69 -8.49 15.21
N GLY A 83 -23.90 -7.73 14.13
CA GLY A 83 -25.22 -7.25 13.72
C GLY A 83 -25.39 -5.77 13.41
N ASP A 84 -24.45 -4.90 13.79
CA ASP A 84 -24.60 -3.45 13.64
C ASP A 84 -23.45 -2.86 12.81
N GLU A 85 -23.67 -2.66 11.50
CA GLU A 85 -22.81 -1.79 10.68
C GLU A 85 -23.14 -0.29 10.88
N ASP A 86 -24.27 0.04 11.54
CA ASP A 86 -24.83 1.39 11.54
C ASP A 86 -25.05 2.04 12.93
N ASP A 87 -24.90 1.34 14.06
CA ASP A 87 -25.36 1.86 15.38
C ASP A 87 -24.41 1.57 16.58
N VAL A 88 -23.12 1.31 16.38
CA VAL A 88 -22.16 1.22 17.51
C VAL A 88 -21.61 2.61 17.82
N ASP A 89 -21.96 3.15 18.98
CA ASP A 89 -21.36 4.38 19.53
C ASP A 89 -19.83 4.22 19.54
N ASP A 90 -19.09 5.20 18.99
CA ASP A 90 -17.62 5.15 18.87
C ASP A 90 -16.90 4.91 20.22
N GLU A 91 -17.57 5.18 21.34
CA GLU A 91 -17.04 5.03 22.70
C GLU A 91 -16.84 3.57 23.15
N ASP A 92 -17.48 2.58 22.49
CA ASP A 92 -17.41 1.16 22.87
C ASP A 92 -16.58 0.29 21.89
N ARG A 93 -15.84 0.91 20.96
CA ARG A 93 -14.99 0.15 20.03
C ARG A 93 -13.76 -0.44 20.71
N GLU A 94 -13.61 -1.75 20.59
CA GLU A 94 -12.41 -2.46 21.03
C GLU A 94 -11.39 -2.57 19.89
N TYR A 95 -10.11 -2.39 20.22
CA TYR A 95 -9.02 -2.40 19.24
C TYR A 95 -8.05 -3.53 19.53
N TYR A 96 -7.53 -4.11 18.46
CA TYR A 96 -6.70 -5.31 18.52
C TYR A 96 -5.45 -5.15 17.67
N ARG A 97 -4.32 -5.67 18.20
CA ARG A 97 -3.18 -6.04 17.38
C ARG A 97 -3.12 -7.55 17.23
N ILE A 98 -2.89 -8.01 16.02
CA ILE A 98 -2.81 -9.42 15.67
C ILE A 98 -1.42 -9.65 15.09
N PRO A 99 -0.61 -10.56 15.64
CA PRO A 99 0.67 -10.92 15.03
C PRO A 99 0.48 -11.29 13.55
N LEU A 100 1.28 -10.72 12.66
CA LEU A 100 1.18 -10.97 11.21
C LEU A 100 1.42 -12.43 10.84
N MET A 101 2.23 -13.10 11.66
CA MET A 101 2.53 -14.50 11.51
C MET A 101 1.43 -15.33 12.17
N ARG A 102 0.62 -15.98 11.34
CA ARG A 102 -0.30 -17.03 11.74
C ARG A 102 0.27 -18.38 11.34
N ASN A 103 0.31 -19.31 12.28
CA ASN A 103 -0.04 -20.67 11.88
C ASN A 103 -1.52 -20.57 11.50
N PHE A 104 -1.87 -20.79 10.23
CA PHE A 104 -3.25 -20.67 9.74
C PHE A 104 -4.25 -21.53 10.54
N ASN A 105 -3.75 -22.49 11.32
CA ASN A 105 -4.54 -23.34 12.22
C ASN A 105 -4.80 -22.74 13.61
N VAL A 106 -4.24 -21.57 13.95
CA VAL A 106 -4.49 -20.88 15.22
C VAL A 106 -5.63 -19.90 15.03
N ASN A 107 -6.63 -19.95 15.93
CA ASN A 107 -7.74 -19.02 15.88
C ASN A 107 -7.24 -17.60 16.18
N ILE A 108 -7.70 -16.61 15.41
CA ILE A 108 -7.32 -15.19 15.58
C ILE A 108 -7.69 -14.71 16.98
N ASP A 109 -8.84 -15.13 17.49
CA ASP A 109 -9.29 -14.77 18.84
C ASP A 109 -8.31 -15.22 19.94
N ASP A 110 -7.50 -16.26 19.70
CA ASP A 110 -6.53 -16.78 20.67
C ASP A 110 -5.21 -15.99 20.67
N ILE A 111 -4.95 -15.20 19.63
CA ILE A 111 -3.68 -14.47 19.41
C ILE A 111 -3.86 -12.96 19.29
N ALA A 112 -5.09 -12.49 19.16
CA ALA A 112 -5.40 -11.08 19.17
C ALA A 112 -5.14 -10.51 20.57
N GLU A 113 -4.35 -9.45 20.62
CA GLU A 113 -4.07 -8.72 21.84
C GLU A 113 -4.86 -7.40 21.80
N GLU A 114 -5.73 -7.20 22.79
CA GLU A 114 -6.44 -5.94 22.97
C GLU A 114 -5.43 -4.81 23.22
N ILE A 115 -5.64 -3.67 22.58
CA ILE A 115 -4.80 -2.48 22.67
C ILE A 115 -5.67 -1.23 22.84
N SER A 116 -5.06 -0.16 23.35
CA SER A 116 -5.73 1.14 23.40
C SER A 116 -5.98 1.69 22.00
N GLU A 117 -7.05 2.49 21.85
CA GLU A 117 -7.31 3.27 20.64
C GLU A 117 -6.09 4.13 20.23
N ALA A 118 -5.44 4.77 21.21
CA ALA A 118 -4.24 5.57 20.99
C ALA A 118 -3.12 4.75 20.34
N GLU A 119 -2.90 3.52 20.80
CA GLU A 119 -1.91 2.60 20.20
C GLU A 119 -2.33 2.18 18.79
N TYR A 120 -3.60 1.82 18.59
CA TYR A 120 -4.15 1.46 17.28
C TYR A 120 -3.95 2.58 16.26
N ARG A 121 -4.40 3.80 16.57
CA ARG A 121 -4.30 4.95 15.69
C ARG A 121 -2.84 5.30 15.37
N ARG A 122 -1.96 5.28 16.38
CA ARG A 122 -0.51 5.47 16.19
C ARG A 122 0.08 4.47 15.22
N ALA A 123 -0.19 3.18 15.47
CA ALA A 123 0.41 2.12 14.68
C ALA A 123 -0.11 2.13 13.24
N LYS A 124 -1.42 2.31 13.06
CA LYS A 124 -2.04 2.44 11.74
C LYS A 124 -1.43 3.59 10.95
N TYR A 125 -1.37 4.79 11.53
CA TYR A 125 -0.75 5.96 10.90
C TYR A 125 0.70 5.67 10.46
N ILE A 126 1.52 5.11 11.35
CA ILE A 126 2.91 4.78 11.01
C ILE A 126 2.95 3.75 9.87
N THR A 127 2.22 2.65 9.99
CA THR A 127 2.26 1.57 8.98
C THR A 127 1.71 1.98 7.61
N GLU A 128 0.80 2.94 7.55
CA GLU A 128 0.23 3.49 6.30
C GLU A 128 1.14 4.53 5.64
N ASN A 129 2.02 5.20 6.42
CA ASN A 129 2.93 6.22 5.91
C ASN A 129 4.36 5.72 5.70
N VAL A 130 4.64 4.44 5.97
CA VAL A 130 5.94 3.81 5.71
C VAL A 130 5.89 3.08 4.37
N GLY A 131 6.93 3.27 3.56
CA GLY A 131 7.05 2.61 2.26
C GLY A 131 6.98 1.09 2.40
N HIS A 132 6.37 0.41 1.43
CA HIS A 132 6.07 -1.02 1.54
C HIS A 132 7.35 -1.86 1.71
N MET A 133 8.43 -1.56 0.97
CA MET A 133 9.70 -2.26 1.16
C MET A 133 10.30 -2.06 2.56
N GLU A 134 10.17 -0.87 3.15
CA GLU A 134 10.63 -0.64 4.52
C GLU A 134 9.78 -1.40 5.54
N ARG A 135 8.46 -1.47 5.30
CA ARG A 135 7.56 -2.24 6.14
C ARG A 135 7.98 -3.72 6.17
N ILE A 136 8.29 -4.31 5.01
CA ILE A 136 8.85 -5.66 4.88
C ILE A 136 10.15 -5.79 5.69
N ALA A 137 11.12 -4.91 5.46
CA ALA A 137 12.42 -4.97 6.14
C ALA A 137 12.36 -4.81 7.67
N ARG A 138 11.39 -4.02 8.16
CA ARG A 138 11.19 -3.73 9.58
C ARG A 138 10.37 -4.79 10.32
N ALA A 139 9.54 -5.54 9.60
CA ALA A 139 8.82 -6.68 10.17
C ALA A 139 9.75 -7.82 10.60
N VAL A 140 10.94 -7.94 9.97
CA VAL A 140 11.91 -9.01 10.27
C VAL A 140 12.40 -8.95 11.73
N PRO A 141 12.32 -10.07 12.50
CA PRO A 141 12.75 -10.14 13.89
C PRO A 141 14.22 -10.55 14.03
N TYR A 142 15.13 -9.63 13.70
CA TYR A 142 16.57 -9.91 13.63
C TYR A 142 17.17 -10.47 14.93
N HIS A 143 16.76 -9.95 16.09
CA HIS A 143 17.30 -10.44 17.37
C HIS A 143 16.75 -11.81 17.74
N GLU A 144 15.48 -12.07 17.46
CA GLU A 144 14.86 -13.39 17.65
C GLU A 144 15.55 -14.44 16.80
N ILE A 145 15.73 -14.18 15.49
CA ILE A 145 16.46 -15.05 14.57
C ILE A 145 17.90 -15.27 15.08
N TYR A 146 18.60 -14.20 15.48
CA TYR A 146 19.95 -14.30 16.04
C TYR A 146 20.00 -15.26 17.23
N ARG A 147 19.08 -15.10 18.18
CA ARG A 147 19.00 -15.92 19.40
C ARG A 147 18.70 -17.37 19.04
N GLU A 148 17.64 -17.62 18.26
CA GLU A 148 17.20 -18.97 17.92
C GLU A 148 18.28 -19.76 17.19
N VAL A 149 18.92 -19.16 16.19
CA VAL A 149 19.96 -19.83 15.42
C VAL A 149 21.21 -20.06 16.28
N LYS A 150 21.63 -19.07 17.07
CA LYS A 150 22.79 -19.20 17.95
C LYS A 150 22.57 -20.28 19.01
N ASP A 151 21.42 -20.30 19.65
CA ASP A 151 21.08 -21.28 20.68
C ASP A 151 20.98 -22.67 20.07
N HIS A 152 20.36 -22.80 18.89
CA HIS A 152 20.30 -24.07 18.15
C HIS A 152 21.69 -24.63 17.82
N LEU A 153 22.59 -23.80 17.29
CA LEU A 153 23.96 -24.19 16.94
C LEU A 153 24.77 -24.63 18.18
N LYS A 154 24.61 -23.89 19.27
CA LYS A 154 25.29 -24.18 20.54
C LYS A 154 24.75 -25.45 21.18
N ASP A 155 23.44 -25.56 21.35
CA ASP A 155 22.80 -26.63 22.13
C ASP A 155 22.78 -27.95 21.37
N THR A 156 22.58 -27.91 20.05
CA THR A 156 22.47 -29.12 19.21
C THR A 156 23.83 -29.60 18.73
N TYR A 157 24.73 -28.68 18.37
CA TYR A 157 25.98 -29.02 17.69
C TYR A 157 27.25 -28.66 18.47
N CYS A 158 27.14 -27.90 19.57
CA CYS A 158 28.29 -27.34 20.29
C CYS A 158 29.21 -26.54 19.35
N ILE A 159 28.61 -25.58 18.63
CA ILE A 159 29.28 -24.77 17.60
C ILE A 159 29.11 -23.29 17.92
N GLU A 160 30.21 -22.55 17.86
CA GLU A 160 30.24 -21.09 17.95
C GLU A 160 30.06 -20.47 16.56
N LEU A 161 29.57 -19.23 16.49
CA LEU A 161 29.24 -18.56 15.23
C LEU A 161 30.43 -18.41 14.27
N ASP A 162 31.66 -18.24 14.79
CA ASP A 162 32.89 -18.15 13.99
C ASP A 162 33.23 -19.45 13.25
N ASP A 163 32.62 -20.57 13.66
CA ASP A 163 32.77 -21.88 13.05
C ASP A 163 31.62 -22.25 12.10
N VAL A 164 30.76 -21.29 11.75
CA VAL A 164 29.66 -21.49 10.82
C VAL A 164 29.99 -20.90 9.45
N VAL A 165 29.66 -21.64 8.40
CA VAL A 165 29.57 -21.17 7.02
C VAL A 165 28.09 -21.14 6.63
N LEU A 166 27.62 -19.98 6.16
CA LEU A 166 26.27 -19.86 5.62
C LEU A 166 26.27 -20.28 4.15
N VAL A 167 25.33 -21.14 3.77
CA VAL A 167 25.16 -21.56 2.37
C VAL A 167 23.72 -21.31 1.94
N SER A 168 23.48 -20.30 1.10
CA SER A 168 22.13 -20.07 0.56
C SER A 168 21.73 -21.21 -0.36
N VAL A 169 20.49 -21.68 -0.21
CA VAL A 169 19.85 -22.58 -1.16
C VAL A 169 19.28 -21.74 -2.29
N ASP A 170 19.93 -21.74 -3.46
CA ASP A 170 19.51 -20.86 -4.55
C ASP A 170 18.16 -21.33 -5.16
N ARG A 171 17.21 -20.43 -5.46
CA ARG A 171 17.33 -18.95 -5.46
C ARG A 171 16.69 -18.30 -4.24
N GLY A 172 15.63 -18.90 -3.67
CA GLY A 172 14.83 -18.36 -2.57
C GLY A 172 15.65 -18.02 -1.32
N GLY A 173 16.60 -18.87 -0.97
CA GLY A 173 17.47 -18.69 0.20
C GLY A 173 18.48 -17.54 0.13
N ARG A 174 18.60 -16.78 -0.96
CA ARG A 174 19.63 -15.73 -1.07
C ARG A 174 19.39 -14.55 -0.15
N LEU A 175 18.24 -13.89 -0.26
CA LEU A 175 17.89 -12.78 0.62
C LEU A 175 17.82 -13.23 2.09
N PRO A 176 17.14 -14.34 2.43
CA PRO A 176 17.24 -14.99 3.74
C PRO A 176 18.68 -15.14 4.26
N SER A 177 19.62 -15.60 3.43
CA SER A 177 21.03 -15.75 3.81
C SER A 177 21.74 -14.42 4.02
N GLU A 178 21.37 -13.36 3.28
CA GLU A 178 21.89 -12.01 3.54
C GLU A 178 21.37 -11.45 4.87
N LEU A 179 20.08 -11.60 5.16
CA LEU A 179 19.47 -11.18 6.42
C LEU A 179 20.07 -11.92 7.61
N LEU A 180 20.24 -13.24 7.47
CA LEU A 180 20.84 -14.07 8.50
C LEU A 180 22.33 -13.74 8.70
N SER A 181 23.07 -13.46 7.63
CA SER A 181 24.46 -12.99 7.69
C SER A 181 24.58 -11.72 8.54
N ILE A 182 23.64 -10.79 8.40
CA ILE A 182 23.59 -9.56 9.20
C ILE A 182 23.22 -9.87 10.65
N ALA A 183 22.16 -10.64 10.87
CA ALA A 183 21.72 -11.03 12.21
C ALA A 183 22.83 -11.75 12.99
N LEU A 184 23.57 -12.66 12.35
CA LEU A 184 24.66 -13.39 12.99
C LEU A 184 26.01 -12.66 12.99
N ASN A 185 26.11 -11.52 12.29
CA ASN A 185 27.38 -10.86 11.98
C ASN A 185 28.41 -11.83 11.36
N ASN A 186 27.94 -12.73 10.50
CA ASN A 186 28.76 -13.75 9.84
C ASN A 186 28.87 -13.46 8.34
N LYS A 187 30.06 -13.06 7.89
CA LYS A 187 30.34 -12.72 6.49
C LYS A 187 30.75 -13.93 5.63
N ASN A 188 30.96 -15.09 6.24
CA ASN A 188 31.35 -16.31 5.55
C ASN A 188 30.12 -16.97 4.91
N ARG A 189 29.74 -16.44 3.74
CA ARG A 189 28.54 -16.82 3.02
C ARG A 189 28.88 -17.28 1.61
N HIS A 190 28.28 -18.40 1.24
CA HIS A 190 28.32 -18.96 -0.10
C HIS A 190 26.91 -19.27 -0.56
N SER A 191 26.76 -19.61 -1.84
CA SER A 191 25.52 -20.09 -2.41
C SER A 191 25.72 -21.47 -3.01
N LEU A 192 24.64 -22.25 -3.03
CA LEU A 192 24.58 -23.56 -3.66
C LEU A 192 23.19 -23.75 -4.25
N LYS A 193 23.11 -24.05 -5.55
CA LYS A 193 21.85 -24.43 -6.16
C LYS A 193 21.53 -25.89 -5.87
N VAL A 194 20.31 -26.09 -5.36
CA VAL A 194 19.69 -27.40 -5.17
C VAL A 194 18.56 -27.53 -6.18
N ASP A 195 18.63 -28.53 -7.06
CA ASP A 195 17.54 -28.88 -7.96
C ASP A 195 16.72 -30.04 -7.39
N GLN A 196 15.47 -29.76 -7.04
CA GLN A 196 14.54 -30.73 -6.49
C GLN A 196 14.02 -31.71 -7.55
N GLY A 197 13.88 -31.26 -8.81
CA GLY A 197 13.34 -32.07 -9.91
C GLY A 197 14.34 -33.08 -10.44
N GLY A 198 15.59 -32.66 -10.60
CA GLY A 198 16.72 -33.52 -10.95
C GLY A 198 17.36 -34.25 -9.76
N ARG A 199 17.06 -33.82 -8.52
CA ARG A 199 17.70 -34.31 -7.27
C ARG A 199 19.23 -34.19 -7.30
N GLN A 200 19.71 -33.05 -7.77
CA GLN A 200 21.13 -32.76 -7.99
C GLN A 200 21.54 -31.43 -7.35
N LEU A 201 22.83 -31.32 -7.10
CA LEU A 201 23.49 -30.08 -6.67
C LEU A 201 24.29 -29.50 -7.83
N ASP A 202 24.63 -28.21 -7.73
CA ASP A 202 25.67 -27.61 -8.56
C ASP A 202 27.02 -28.30 -8.29
N GLU A 203 27.38 -29.28 -9.13
CA GLU A 203 28.60 -30.06 -8.97
C GLU A 203 29.87 -29.22 -9.11
N ASP A 204 29.85 -28.16 -9.92
CA ASP A 204 30.99 -27.27 -10.07
C ASP A 204 31.24 -26.51 -8.78
N ARG A 205 30.17 -26.04 -8.13
CA ARG A 205 30.25 -25.38 -6.83
C ARG A 205 30.72 -26.32 -5.72
N ILE A 206 30.26 -27.58 -5.73
CA ILE A 206 30.74 -28.60 -4.79
C ILE A 206 32.25 -28.86 -4.97
N LYS A 207 32.73 -28.99 -6.21
CA LYS A 207 34.17 -29.14 -6.49
C LYS A 207 34.96 -27.94 -6.02
N GLU A 208 34.46 -26.73 -6.25
CA GLU A 208 35.09 -25.50 -5.75
C GLU A 208 35.20 -25.51 -4.22
N PHE A 209 34.17 -25.97 -3.49
CA PHE A 209 34.26 -26.11 -2.04
C PHE A 209 35.32 -27.12 -1.59
N VAL A 210 35.48 -28.23 -2.31
CA VAL A 210 36.54 -29.21 -2.05
C VAL A 210 37.93 -28.60 -2.29
N GLU A 211 38.12 -27.95 -3.44
CA GLU A 211 39.41 -27.38 -3.84
C GLU A 211 39.85 -26.21 -2.93
N SER A 212 38.90 -25.37 -2.53
CA SER A 212 39.15 -24.21 -1.67
C SER A 212 39.24 -24.56 -0.18
N GLY A 213 38.73 -25.72 0.24
CA GLY A 213 38.60 -26.07 1.66
C GLY A 213 37.60 -25.19 2.42
N THR A 214 36.67 -24.53 1.72
CA THR A 214 35.74 -23.54 2.29
C THR A 214 34.94 -24.08 3.48
N LEU A 215 34.52 -25.35 3.40
CA LEU A 215 33.66 -25.97 4.43
C LEU A 215 34.48 -26.71 5.51
N GLN A 216 35.80 -26.77 5.39
CA GLN A 216 36.63 -27.65 6.20
C GLN A 216 36.61 -27.25 7.68
N GLY A 217 36.24 -28.20 8.55
CA GLY A 217 36.15 -28.02 10.00
C GLY A 217 34.99 -27.13 10.46
N LYS A 218 34.14 -26.66 9.54
CA LYS A 218 33.04 -25.74 9.81
C LYS A 218 31.70 -26.45 9.91
N HIS A 219 30.72 -25.80 10.55
CA HIS A 219 29.32 -26.14 10.40
C HIS A 219 28.77 -25.53 9.12
N VAL A 220 28.08 -26.31 8.31
CA VAL A 220 27.39 -25.81 7.13
C VAL A 220 25.94 -25.53 7.50
N LEU A 221 25.58 -24.25 7.61
CA LEU A 221 24.19 -23.84 7.83
C LEU A 221 23.59 -23.46 6.47
N PHE A 222 22.76 -24.35 5.93
CA PHE A 222 21.98 -24.06 4.74
C PHE A 222 20.86 -23.08 5.09
N VAL A 223 20.62 -22.10 4.24
CA VAL A 223 19.59 -21.08 4.47
C VAL A 223 18.62 -21.10 3.30
N ASP A 224 17.34 -21.25 3.60
CA ASP A 224 16.25 -21.15 2.66
C ASP A 224 15.15 -20.21 3.18
N SER A 225 14.33 -19.70 2.27
CA SER A 225 13.10 -18.97 2.61
C SER A 225 12.14 -19.91 3.33
N THR A 226 11.81 -21.01 2.65
CA THR A 226 10.76 -21.96 3.05
C THR A 226 11.25 -23.40 2.89
N VAL A 227 10.90 -24.27 3.84
CA VAL A 227 11.32 -25.68 3.89
C VAL A 227 10.10 -26.55 4.17
N ASP A 228 9.29 -26.80 3.14
CA ASP A 228 8.00 -27.52 3.29
C ASP A 228 8.18 -29.04 3.24
N SER A 229 8.32 -29.58 2.02
CA SER A 229 8.20 -31.01 1.74
C SER A 229 9.44 -31.82 2.09
N GLY A 230 10.49 -31.18 2.63
CA GLY A 230 11.79 -31.79 2.89
C GLY A 230 12.55 -32.27 1.64
N ARG A 231 12.04 -32.05 0.42
CA ARG A 231 12.69 -32.51 -0.82
C ARG A 231 14.11 -31.98 -0.99
N GLN A 232 14.37 -30.72 -0.64
CA GLN A 232 15.74 -30.18 -0.64
C GLN A 232 16.61 -30.90 0.38
N ILE A 233 16.08 -31.19 1.56
CA ILE A 233 16.78 -31.94 2.60
C ILE A 233 17.17 -33.33 2.08
N GLU A 234 16.29 -34.02 1.34
CA GLU A 234 16.63 -35.32 0.73
C GLU A 234 17.82 -35.22 -0.23
N VAL A 235 17.88 -34.16 -1.05
CA VAL A 235 19.00 -33.90 -1.96
C VAL A 235 20.26 -33.59 -1.16
N LEU A 236 20.19 -32.72 -0.15
CA LEU A 236 21.33 -32.38 0.70
C LEU A 236 21.85 -33.62 1.43
N LYS A 237 20.99 -34.47 1.99
CA LYS A 237 21.38 -35.74 2.65
C LYS A 237 22.19 -36.65 1.74
N LYS A 238 21.86 -36.73 0.46
CA LYS A 238 22.60 -37.57 -0.50
C LYS A 238 24.08 -37.17 -0.63
N TYR A 239 24.44 -35.91 -0.37
CA TYR A 239 25.81 -35.42 -0.47
C TYR A 239 26.43 -35.13 0.91
N PHE A 240 25.67 -34.56 1.84
CA PHE A 240 26.12 -34.13 3.16
C PHE A 240 25.83 -35.15 4.28
N ASP A 241 25.28 -36.32 3.98
CA ASP A 241 25.35 -37.48 4.90
C ASP A 241 26.14 -38.65 4.28
N ASP A 242 26.64 -38.50 3.04
CA ASP A 242 27.47 -39.50 2.37
C ASP A 242 28.92 -39.46 2.89
N GLU A 243 29.49 -40.62 3.23
CA GLU A 243 30.82 -40.69 3.85
C GLU A 243 31.94 -40.22 2.92
N GLU A 244 31.82 -40.45 1.60
CA GLU A 244 32.84 -40.05 0.64
C GLU A 244 32.86 -38.53 0.51
N TRP A 245 31.70 -37.91 0.30
CA TRP A 245 31.57 -36.46 0.21
C TRP A 245 31.89 -35.76 1.52
N THR A 246 31.49 -36.32 2.66
CA THR A 246 31.84 -35.79 3.99
C THR A 246 33.36 -35.74 4.18
N ARG A 247 34.08 -36.79 3.73
CA ARG A 247 35.55 -36.82 3.78
C ARG A 247 36.18 -35.79 2.85
N GLN A 248 35.63 -35.59 1.65
CA GLN A 248 36.16 -34.63 0.67
C GLN A 248 35.92 -33.18 1.09
N LEU A 249 34.71 -32.85 1.54
CA LEU A 249 34.33 -31.50 1.96
C LEU A 249 34.84 -31.14 3.36
N GLY A 250 35.08 -32.14 4.22
CA GLY A 250 35.75 -31.99 5.50
C GLY A 250 35.00 -31.16 6.55
N TYR A 251 33.69 -30.92 6.38
CA TYR A 251 32.87 -30.17 7.33
C TYR A 251 32.59 -30.97 8.63
N LYS A 252 32.29 -30.27 9.73
CA LYS A 252 32.05 -30.86 11.06
C LYS A 252 30.62 -31.41 11.19
N SER A 253 29.64 -30.63 10.77
CA SER A 253 28.22 -30.99 10.72
C SER A 253 27.47 -30.03 9.80
N TRP A 254 26.19 -30.29 9.54
CA TRP A 254 25.34 -29.39 8.77
C TRP A 254 23.92 -29.34 9.35
N SER A 255 23.22 -28.27 9.05
CA SER A 255 21.78 -28.08 9.31
C SER A 255 21.18 -27.15 8.25
N ILE A 256 19.86 -27.05 8.21
CA ILE A 256 19.14 -26.11 7.35
C ILE A 256 18.22 -25.23 8.20
N VAL A 257 18.09 -23.97 7.82
CA VAL A 257 17.22 -23.00 8.46
C VAL A 257 16.30 -22.34 7.43
N GLY A 258 15.04 -22.15 7.79
CA GLY A 258 14.00 -21.55 6.96
C GLY A 258 12.64 -21.74 7.61
N SER A 259 11.60 -21.08 7.11
CA SER A 259 10.25 -21.25 7.66
C SER A 259 9.63 -22.56 7.20
N ASN A 260 8.80 -23.16 8.05
CA ASN A 260 7.93 -24.28 7.70
C ASN A 260 6.54 -23.97 8.28
N GLU A 261 5.58 -23.70 7.38
CA GLU A 261 4.22 -23.29 7.74
C GLU A 261 3.45 -24.37 8.50
N ASP A 262 3.76 -25.65 8.23
CA ASP A 262 3.13 -26.79 8.89
C ASP A 262 3.71 -27.04 10.30
N GLY A 263 4.81 -26.36 10.66
CA GLY A 263 5.48 -26.51 11.94
C GLY A 263 6.06 -27.91 12.18
N GLU A 264 6.13 -28.74 11.15
CA GLU A 264 6.65 -30.11 11.24
C GLU A 264 8.16 -30.10 11.52
N SER A 265 8.59 -30.95 12.45
CA SER A 265 10.01 -31.14 12.73
C SER A 265 10.66 -31.96 11.61
N LEU A 266 11.33 -31.28 10.69
CA LEU A 266 12.10 -31.93 9.62
C LEU A 266 13.54 -32.27 10.06
N TYR A 267 14.19 -33.17 9.32
CA TYR A 267 15.54 -33.64 9.64
C TYR A 267 16.56 -32.50 9.57
N LYS A 268 17.27 -32.24 10.69
CA LYS A 268 18.30 -31.19 10.82
C LYS A 268 17.80 -29.80 10.41
N HIS A 269 16.49 -29.56 10.50
CA HIS A 269 15.87 -28.29 10.16
C HIS A 269 15.60 -27.48 11.43
N LEU A 270 15.97 -26.22 11.41
CA LEU A 270 15.53 -25.21 12.36
C LEU A 270 14.45 -24.36 11.70
N ASN A 271 13.22 -24.47 12.20
CA ASN A 271 12.15 -23.57 11.81
C ASN A 271 12.41 -22.19 12.41
N ILE A 272 12.45 -21.16 11.57
CA ILE A 272 12.58 -19.76 12.02
C ILE A 272 11.43 -18.91 11.50
N ASN A 273 11.17 -17.84 12.24
CA ASN A 273 10.18 -16.85 11.89
C ASN A 273 10.85 -15.65 11.19
N TRP A 274 10.57 -15.46 9.89
CA TRP A 274 11.07 -14.31 9.15
C TRP A 274 10.31 -13.00 9.43
N GLY A 275 9.18 -13.06 10.15
CA GLY A 275 8.28 -11.93 10.42
C GLY A 275 7.40 -11.51 9.23
N VAL A 276 7.61 -12.14 8.07
CA VAL A 276 6.91 -11.94 6.80
C VAL A 276 6.66 -13.30 6.17
N ASP A 277 5.70 -13.38 5.26
CA ASP A 277 5.48 -14.58 4.44
C ASP A 277 6.66 -14.74 3.47
N PRO A 278 7.52 -15.76 3.64
CA PRO A 278 8.75 -15.89 2.86
C PRO A 278 8.50 -16.30 1.41
N ASP A 279 7.40 -16.98 1.09
CA ASP A 279 7.10 -17.42 -0.28
C ASP A 279 6.76 -16.21 -1.14
N THR A 280 5.83 -15.37 -0.66
CA THR A 280 5.45 -14.14 -1.37
C THR A 280 6.53 -13.07 -1.27
N THR A 281 7.31 -13.03 -0.18
CA THR A 281 8.34 -12.01 -0.04
C THR A 281 9.61 -12.37 -0.82
N PHE A 282 10.20 -13.55 -0.60
CA PHE A 282 11.57 -13.84 -1.06
C PHE A 282 11.65 -14.61 -2.38
N GLU A 283 10.60 -15.36 -2.75
CA GLU A 283 10.62 -16.24 -3.93
C GLU A 283 9.95 -15.65 -5.18
N ASP A 284 9.29 -14.51 -5.04
CA ASP A 284 8.40 -13.89 -6.02
C ASP A 284 9.04 -13.62 -7.40
N ASP A 285 10.22 -12.99 -7.44
CA ASP A 285 11.00 -12.84 -8.67
C ASP A 285 12.52 -12.79 -8.40
N SER A 286 13.19 -13.86 -8.79
CA SER A 286 14.65 -13.96 -8.78
C SER A 286 15.38 -12.81 -9.49
N ARG A 287 14.77 -12.20 -10.51
CA ARG A 287 15.37 -11.07 -11.24
C ARG A 287 15.36 -9.80 -10.41
N LEU A 288 14.33 -9.54 -9.59
CA LEU A 288 14.38 -8.45 -8.61
C LEU A 288 15.50 -8.65 -7.61
N MET A 289 15.80 -9.90 -7.28
CA MET A 289 16.93 -10.27 -6.43
C MET A 289 18.30 -10.25 -7.14
N GLY A 290 18.32 -9.89 -8.43
CA GLY A 290 19.54 -9.80 -9.22
C GLY A 290 20.17 -11.17 -9.46
N VAL A 291 19.37 -12.21 -9.62
CA VAL A 291 19.86 -13.57 -9.89
C VAL A 291 19.07 -14.27 -10.98
N ASP A 292 19.78 -14.97 -11.86
CA ASP A 292 19.17 -15.81 -12.90
C ASP A 292 20.02 -17.07 -13.11
N TYR A 293 19.50 -18.02 -13.89
CA TYR A 293 20.29 -19.16 -14.32
C TYR A 293 21.37 -18.74 -15.32
N SER A 294 22.53 -19.38 -15.28
CA SER A 294 23.51 -19.22 -16.35
C SER A 294 22.95 -19.84 -17.64
N ASP A 295 23.26 -19.25 -18.79
CA ASP A 295 22.87 -19.77 -20.09
C ASP A 295 23.12 -21.29 -20.21
N HIS A 296 22.08 -22.03 -20.61
CA HIS A 296 22.10 -23.48 -20.81
C HIS A 296 22.36 -24.34 -19.55
N SER A 297 22.22 -23.79 -18.34
CA SER A 297 22.26 -24.58 -17.10
C SER A 297 20.98 -24.43 -16.28
N HIS A 298 20.59 -25.51 -15.60
CA HIS A 298 19.49 -25.50 -14.61
C HIS A 298 20.00 -25.60 -13.17
N THR A 299 21.31 -25.74 -12.99
CA THR A 299 21.95 -25.91 -11.69
C THR A 299 22.95 -24.80 -11.38
N LYS A 300 23.30 -23.96 -12.35
CA LYS A 300 24.22 -22.85 -12.13
C LYS A 300 23.47 -21.53 -12.15
N VAL A 301 23.64 -20.74 -11.08
CA VAL A 301 23.00 -19.43 -10.89
C VAL A 301 24.08 -18.35 -10.99
N VAL A 302 23.76 -17.26 -11.69
CA VAL A 302 24.62 -16.09 -11.86
C VAL A 302 23.99 -14.88 -11.18
N GLU A 303 24.84 -14.03 -10.61
CA GLU A 303 24.45 -12.74 -10.10
C GLU A 303 24.47 -11.70 -11.22
N MET A 304 23.40 -10.93 -11.30
CA MET A 304 23.23 -9.78 -12.19
C MET A 304 22.87 -8.59 -11.31
N SER A 305 23.82 -7.68 -11.12
CA SER A 305 23.50 -6.44 -10.42
C SER A 305 22.54 -5.60 -11.27
N ASN A 306 21.37 -5.30 -10.72
CA ASN A 306 20.39 -4.42 -11.33
C ASN A 306 19.86 -3.40 -10.30
N PRO A 307 19.26 -2.28 -10.74
CA PRO A 307 18.80 -1.23 -9.83
C PRO A 307 17.81 -1.72 -8.77
N ALA A 308 16.92 -2.65 -9.12
CA ALA A 308 15.95 -3.21 -8.18
C ALA A 308 16.62 -3.97 -7.03
N SER A 309 17.52 -4.90 -7.37
CA SER A 309 18.29 -5.68 -6.40
C SER A 309 19.14 -4.80 -5.48
N GLN A 310 19.69 -3.70 -6.01
CA GLN A 310 20.44 -2.72 -5.23
C GLN A 310 19.52 -1.98 -4.25
N LYS A 311 18.37 -1.48 -4.71
CA LYS A 311 17.39 -0.78 -3.87
C LYS A 311 16.83 -1.67 -2.76
N ILE A 312 16.48 -2.91 -3.07
CA ILE A 312 15.99 -3.89 -2.07
C ILE A 312 17.07 -4.11 -1.00
N ARG A 313 18.31 -4.40 -1.41
CA ARG A 313 19.43 -4.57 -0.48
C ARG A 313 19.67 -3.33 0.37
N GLU A 314 19.66 -2.14 -0.21
CA GLU A 314 19.82 -0.89 0.53
C GLU A 314 18.77 -0.72 1.63
N VAL A 315 17.50 -1.01 1.34
CA VAL A 315 16.41 -0.91 2.31
C VAL A 315 16.58 -1.94 3.43
N PHE A 316 16.69 -3.22 3.08
CA PHE A 316 16.84 -4.31 4.06
C PHE A 316 18.10 -4.17 4.92
N PHE A 317 19.15 -3.53 4.43
CA PHE A 317 20.39 -3.35 5.18
C PHE A 317 20.47 -2.03 5.93
N SER A 318 19.60 -1.07 5.63
CA SER A 318 19.51 0.17 6.40
C SER A 318 18.92 -0.07 7.80
N VAL A 319 17.89 -0.93 7.92
CA VAL A 319 17.19 -1.17 9.20
C VAL A 319 18.11 -1.77 10.27
N PRO A 320 18.91 -2.82 10.00
CA PRO A 320 19.87 -3.38 10.97
C PRO A 320 21.00 -2.44 11.38
N ASN A 321 21.16 -1.29 10.72
CA ASN A 321 22.15 -0.27 11.08
C ASN A 321 21.62 0.77 12.09
N GLY A 322 20.42 0.52 12.64
CA GLY A 322 19.84 1.31 13.73
C GLY A 322 19.10 2.56 13.27
N TYR A 323 18.64 2.60 12.01
CA TYR A 323 17.81 3.68 11.50
C TYR A 323 16.33 3.40 11.78
N VAL A 324 15.73 4.25 12.60
CA VAL A 324 14.33 4.17 13.02
C VAL A 324 13.58 5.42 12.57
N PHE A 325 12.26 5.37 12.63
CA PHE A 325 11.45 6.57 12.42
C PHE A 325 11.52 7.43 13.67
N ASP A 326 11.86 8.71 13.48
CA ASP A 326 11.73 9.67 14.56
C ASP A 326 10.25 9.97 14.81
N LEU A 327 9.78 9.55 15.96
CA LEU A 327 8.42 9.79 16.43
C LEU A 327 8.42 10.78 17.60
N SER A 328 9.54 11.45 17.91
CA SER A 328 9.60 12.39 19.05
C SER A 328 8.76 13.63 18.82
N ASP A 329 8.57 14.02 17.55
CA ASP A 329 7.71 15.12 17.13
C ASP A 329 6.25 14.68 16.90
N PHE A 330 5.93 13.40 17.18
CA PHE A 330 4.59 12.86 17.03
C PHE A 330 3.74 13.22 18.25
N ASP A 331 3.07 14.36 18.20
CA ASP A 331 2.03 14.70 19.15
C ASP A 331 0.73 13.97 18.77
N LEU A 332 0.46 12.86 19.48
CA LEU A 332 -0.76 12.08 19.34
C LEU A 332 -1.99 12.96 19.59
N GLU A 333 -1.94 13.91 20.52
CA GLU A 333 -3.06 14.81 20.80
C GLU A 333 -3.22 15.85 19.67
N GLU A 334 -2.14 16.31 19.02
CA GLU A 334 -2.25 17.21 17.86
C GLU A 334 -2.81 16.47 16.64
N VAL A 335 -2.46 15.20 16.41
CA VAL A 335 -2.99 14.37 15.32
C VAL A 335 -4.42 13.88 15.58
N LEU A 336 -4.80 13.69 16.86
CA LEU A 336 -6.16 13.27 17.26
C LEU A 336 -7.13 14.43 17.49
N SER A 337 -6.64 15.58 17.96
CA SER A 337 -7.40 16.84 17.96
C SER A 337 -7.44 17.47 16.57
N SER A 338 -6.48 17.13 15.71
CA SER A 338 -6.61 17.27 14.28
C SER A 338 -7.33 16.05 13.68
N ASP A 339 -8.64 15.99 13.86
CA ASP A 339 -9.37 15.87 12.60
C ASP A 339 -8.87 17.00 11.68
N GLU A 340 -8.72 16.73 10.39
CA GLU A 340 -8.34 17.71 9.36
C GLU A 340 -9.40 18.84 9.19
N ALA A 341 -9.93 19.38 10.29
CA ALA A 341 -10.88 20.47 10.34
C ALA A 341 -10.21 21.86 10.44
N GLU A 342 -8.98 22.02 10.98
CA GLU A 342 -8.50 23.37 11.33
C GLU A 342 -7.01 23.73 11.06
N LYS A 343 -6.23 22.99 10.27
CA LYS A 343 -4.91 23.49 9.80
C LYS A 343 -5.01 24.46 8.60
N TYR A 344 -5.71 25.56 8.82
CA TYR A 344 -5.39 26.87 8.22
C TYR A 344 -5.63 27.93 9.29
N GLU A 345 -4.59 28.30 10.04
CA GLU A 345 -4.61 29.52 10.82
C GLU A 345 -4.86 30.69 9.87
N VAL A 346 -6.05 31.26 9.98
CA VAL A 346 -6.42 32.47 9.26
C VAL A 346 -5.63 33.62 9.91
N PRO A 347 -4.78 34.36 9.18
CA PRO A 347 -3.92 35.40 9.75
C PRO A 347 -4.70 36.37 10.64
N GLU A 348 -4.10 36.83 11.75
CA GLU A 348 -4.69 37.69 12.80
C GLU A 348 -5.46 38.93 12.25
N GLY A 349 -5.08 39.41 11.05
CA GLY A 349 -5.77 40.47 10.32
C GLY A 349 -7.15 40.11 9.75
N ILE A 350 -7.48 38.83 9.62
CA ILE A 350 -8.79 38.31 9.18
C ILE A 350 -9.66 37.95 10.38
N GLN A 351 -9.10 37.43 11.49
CA GLN A 351 -9.84 37.26 12.75
C GLN A 351 -10.40 38.60 13.26
N THR A 352 -9.62 39.68 13.14
CA THR A 352 -10.08 41.04 13.48
C THR A 352 -11.20 41.54 12.55
N ARG A 353 -11.22 41.10 11.29
CA ARG A 353 -12.28 41.40 10.31
C ARG A 353 -13.53 40.56 10.52
N ILE A 354 -13.39 39.31 10.94
CA ILE A 354 -14.49 38.40 11.27
C ILE A 354 -15.16 38.82 12.58
N HIS A 355 -14.40 39.19 13.62
CA HIS A 355 -14.98 39.75 14.84
C HIS A 355 -15.65 41.11 14.62
N ALA A 356 -15.09 41.98 13.77
CA ALA A 356 -15.76 43.22 13.36
C ALA A 356 -17.04 42.97 12.52
N LEU A 357 -17.14 41.84 11.82
CA LEU A 357 -18.35 41.39 11.11
C LEU A 357 -19.36 40.73 12.06
N CYS A 358 -18.91 40.03 13.10
CA CYS A 358 -19.75 39.39 14.11
C CYS A 358 -20.37 40.40 15.11
N ASP A 359 -19.67 41.49 15.42
CA ASP A 359 -20.19 42.55 16.30
C ASP A 359 -21.16 43.52 15.58
N MET A 360 -21.28 43.43 14.25
CA MET A 360 -22.10 44.34 13.43
C MET A 360 -23.54 43.89 13.17
N VAL A 361 -24.02 42.76 13.71
CA VAL A 361 -25.44 42.39 13.61
C VAL A 361 -26.04 42.10 14.98
N VAL A 362 -26.67 43.15 15.48
CA VAL A 362 -27.53 43.19 16.66
C VAL A 362 -28.92 42.68 16.30
N SER A 363 -29.37 41.68 17.06
CA SER A 363 -30.75 41.25 17.27
C SER A 363 -31.48 40.48 16.15
N LYS A 364 -31.99 39.32 16.58
CA LYS A 364 -32.92 38.41 15.92
C LYS A 364 -34.15 39.07 15.27
N HIS A 365 -34.46 40.32 15.61
CA HIS A 365 -35.62 41.04 15.09
C HIS A 365 -35.39 41.67 13.71
N GLU A 366 -34.13 41.94 13.33
CA GLU A 366 -33.80 42.37 11.95
C GLU A 366 -33.65 41.18 10.99
N LEU A 367 -33.41 39.97 11.52
CA LEU A 367 -33.34 38.71 10.75
C LEU A 367 -34.72 38.28 10.22
N ASP A 368 -35.79 38.55 10.97
CA ASP A 368 -37.15 38.28 10.50
C ASP A 368 -37.60 39.32 9.46
N ALA A 369 -37.16 40.58 9.57
CA ALA A 369 -37.37 41.59 8.53
C ALA A 369 -36.56 41.30 7.24
N PHE A 370 -35.41 40.61 7.35
CA PHE A 370 -34.63 40.16 6.20
C PHE A 370 -35.29 38.97 5.48
N ARG A 371 -35.90 38.02 6.22
CA ARG A 371 -36.66 36.88 5.66
C ARG A 371 -37.87 37.31 4.84
N ASP A 372 -38.54 38.39 5.22
CA ASP A 372 -39.70 38.91 4.48
C ASP A 372 -39.28 39.80 3.28
N SER A 373 -37.99 40.13 3.15
CA SER A 373 -37.45 40.96 2.06
C SER A 373 -36.64 40.20 1.00
N PHE A 374 -36.39 38.90 1.20
CA PHE A 374 -35.87 37.98 0.17
C PHE A 374 -36.99 37.26 -0.58
N ASP A 375 -38.00 38.03 -0.99
CA ASP A 375 -38.88 37.74 -2.12
C ASP A 375 -38.28 38.30 -3.42
N LEU A 376 -36.97 38.12 -3.59
CA LEU A 376 -36.22 38.44 -4.81
C LEU A 376 -35.52 37.18 -5.32
N GLY A 377 -36.25 36.45 -6.17
CA GLY A 377 -35.66 35.66 -7.24
C GLY A 377 -35.29 34.22 -6.87
N PHE A 378 -36.30 33.42 -6.50
CA PHE A 378 -36.33 32.06 -7.04
C PHE A 378 -36.27 32.18 -8.58
N LEU A 379 -35.09 32.05 -9.17
CA LEU A 379 -35.01 31.52 -10.51
C LEU A 379 -35.29 30.02 -10.35
N PRO A 380 -36.42 29.51 -10.85
CA PRO A 380 -36.65 28.08 -10.86
C PRO A 380 -35.47 27.41 -11.58
N LEU A 381 -35.01 26.27 -11.06
CA LEU A 381 -33.99 25.38 -11.65
C LEU A 381 -34.40 24.78 -13.01
N SER A 382 -35.36 25.39 -13.71
CA SER A 382 -35.91 24.96 -14.99
C SER A 382 -35.08 25.39 -16.21
N GLU A 383 -33.94 26.10 -16.07
CA GLU A 383 -33.38 26.83 -17.23
C GLU A 383 -31.90 26.62 -17.58
N THR A 384 -31.11 25.79 -16.86
CA THR A 384 -29.75 25.46 -17.37
C THR A 384 -29.79 24.19 -18.22
N ARG A 385 -30.39 24.30 -19.42
CA ARG A 385 -30.35 23.21 -20.40
C ARG A 385 -29.04 23.26 -21.17
N ILE A 386 -28.23 22.22 -21.03
CA ILE A 386 -27.05 21.96 -21.86
C ILE A 386 -27.56 21.33 -23.16
N ALA A 387 -27.80 22.16 -24.16
CA ALA A 387 -28.31 21.74 -25.47
C ALA A 387 -27.19 21.72 -26.51
N GLY A 388 -27.16 20.67 -27.34
CA GLY A 388 -26.29 20.58 -28.52
C GLY A 388 -24.81 20.28 -28.24
N LYS A 389 -24.44 19.87 -27.02
CA LYS A 389 -23.08 19.44 -26.67
C LYS A 389 -23.08 17.98 -26.23
N LYS A 390 -22.21 17.16 -26.82
CA LYS A 390 -21.91 15.79 -26.37
C LYS A 390 -21.09 15.84 -25.09
N VAL A 391 -21.76 15.72 -23.96
CA VAL A 391 -21.09 15.71 -22.65
C VAL A 391 -20.68 14.30 -22.29
N LEU A 392 -19.40 14.12 -21.99
CA LEU A 392 -18.83 12.91 -21.45
C LEU A 392 -18.76 12.99 -19.92
N LEU A 393 -19.58 12.22 -19.22
CA LEU A 393 -19.48 12.07 -17.76
C LEU A 393 -18.46 10.98 -17.40
N ILE A 394 -17.52 11.28 -16.50
CA ILE A 394 -16.53 10.33 -15.95
C ILE A 394 -16.73 10.26 -14.42
N GLY A 395 -17.06 9.07 -13.88
CA GLY A 395 -17.03 8.83 -12.43
C GLY A 395 -18.13 7.92 -11.88
N GLY A 396 -17.95 7.49 -10.62
CA GLY A 396 -19.00 6.86 -9.78
C GLY A 396 -18.50 5.88 -8.71
N ALA A 397 -18.67 6.21 -7.44
CA ALA A 397 -18.80 5.24 -6.34
C ALA A 397 -19.88 5.73 -5.37
N ASN A 398 -20.61 4.80 -4.75
CA ASN A 398 -21.71 5.07 -3.83
C ASN A 398 -21.20 5.88 -2.62
N GLY A 399 -21.58 7.15 -2.51
CA GLY A 399 -21.31 7.96 -1.30
C GLY A 399 -21.31 9.48 -1.50
N ASP A 400 -20.65 9.99 -2.55
CA ASP A 400 -20.26 11.41 -2.58
C ASP A 400 -21.27 12.37 -3.26
N LEU A 401 -22.26 11.82 -3.96
CA LEU A 401 -23.25 12.60 -4.72
C LEU A 401 -24.56 12.69 -3.93
N SER A 402 -24.92 13.90 -3.49
CA SER A 402 -26.22 14.15 -2.87
C SER A 402 -27.37 13.89 -3.86
N GLU A 403 -28.57 13.55 -3.37
CA GLU A 403 -29.73 13.35 -4.24
C GLU A 403 -30.07 14.60 -5.07
N ASP A 404 -29.79 15.78 -4.53
CA ASP A 404 -29.96 17.07 -5.19
C ASP A 404 -28.98 17.25 -6.36
N ASP A 405 -27.73 16.81 -6.22
CA ASP A 405 -26.74 16.90 -7.29
C ASP A 405 -27.03 15.91 -8.42
N VAL A 406 -27.43 14.68 -8.06
CA VAL A 406 -27.88 13.69 -9.05
C VAL A 406 -29.07 14.23 -9.83
N SER A 407 -30.02 14.87 -9.16
CA SER A 407 -31.20 15.48 -9.81
C SER A 407 -30.81 16.68 -10.67
N ALA A 408 -29.88 17.52 -10.22
CA ALA A 408 -29.39 18.66 -11.00
C ALA A 408 -28.71 18.20 -12.30
N ILE A 409 -27.87 17.17 -12.25
CA ILE A 409 -27.20 16.58 -13.42
C ILE A 409 -28.26 16.02 -14.37
N ALA A 410 -29.16 15.16 -13.89
CA ALA A 410 -30.18 14.52 -14.73
C ALA A 410 -31.12 15.52 -15.43
N ASN A 411 -31.47 16.63 -14.76
CA ASN A 411 -32.36 17.65 -15.30
C ASN A 411 -31.67 18.67 -16.24
N SER A 412 -30.33 18.70 -16.27
CA SER A 412 -29.57 19.69 -17.04
C SER A 412 -29.25 19.26 -18.47
N PHE A 413 -29.33 17.96 -18.79
CA PHE A 413 -29.04 17.45 -20.14
C PHE A 413 -30.31 17.04 -20.88
N ASP A 414 -30.35 17.33 -22.18
CA ASP A 414 -31.35 16.79 -23.10
C ASP A 414 -30.89 15.40 -23.57
N GLY A 415 -31.78 14.39 -23.54
CA GLY A 415 -31.42 12.96 -23.65
C GLY A 415 -30.70 12.55 -24.94
N GLU A 416 -30.74 13.38 -25.98
CA GLU A 416 -30.02 13.16 -27.25
C GLU A 416 -28.56 13.66 -27.24
N THR A 417 -28.15 14.40 -26.20
CA THR A 417 -26.90 15.16 -26.16
C THR A 417 -25.90 14.69 -25.09
N CYS A 418 -26.23 13.72 -24.24
CA CYS A 418 -25.34 13.25 -23.18
C CYS A 418 -24.84 11.82 -23.45
N GLN A 419 -23.53 11.58 -23.37
CA GLN A 419 -22.92 10.25 -23.42
C GLN A 419 -22.19 9.98 -22.09
N ILE A 420 -22.46 8.87 -21.42
CA ILE A 420 -21.89 8.58 -20.10
C ILE A 420 -20.81 7.49 -20.24
N ILE A 421 -19.58 7.74 -19.77
CA ILE A 421 -18.58 6.68 -19.56
C ILE A 421 -18.45 6.41 -18.07
N THR A 422 -18.79 5.18 -17.70
CA THR A 422 -18.46 4.66 -16.37
C THR A 422 -17.10 3.98 -16.47
N GLY A 423 -16.14 4.38 -15.63
CA GLY A 423 -14.78 3.80 -15.63
C GLY A 423 -14.78 2.28 -15.43
N THR A 424 -13.70 1.64 -15.89
CA THR A 424 -13.45 0.18 -15.79
C THR A 424 -13.76 -0.39 -14.40
N GLU A 425 -14.57 -1.46 -14.35
CA GLU A 425 -14.94 -2.40 -13.26
C GLU A 425 -15.10 -1.95 -11.78
N ARG A 426 -14.70 -0.74 -11.38
CA ARG A 426 -14.75 -0.19 -10.02
C ARG A 426 -15.38 1.20 -9.94
N GLY A 427 -15.71 1.82 -11.08
CA GLY A 427 -16.43 3.08 -11.16
C GLY A 427 -17.90 2.87 -11.52
N ASN A 428 -18.76 2.57 -10.54
CA ASN A 428 -20.19 2.42 -10.77
C ASN A 428 -20.91 3.78 -10.75
N ALA A 429 -21.22 4.38 -11.91
CA ALA A 429 -22.07 5.58 -11.99
C ALA A 429 -23.56 5.30 -11.68
N GLY A 430 -23.86 4.14 -11.10
CA GLY A 430 -25.18 3.50 -11.03
C GLY A 430 -26.34 4.40 -10.62
N ALA A 431 -26.15 5.36 -9.72
CA ALA A 431 -27.22 6.26 -9.28
C ALA A 431 -27.60 7.33 -10.32
N VAL A 432 -26.60 8.02 -10.91
CA VAL A 432 -26.81 9.01 -11.99
C VAL A 432 -27.28 8.30 -13.25
N ALA A 433 -26.65 7.18 -13.57
CA ALA A 433 -27.00 6.29 -14.66
C ALA A 433 -28.45 5.78 -14.55
N SER A 434 -28.87 5.24 -13.40
CA SER A 434 -30.22 4.69 -13.19
C SER A 434 -31.33 5.76 -13.20
N ARG A 435 -31.04 6.99 -12.76
CA ARG A 435 -32.01 8.11 -12.86
C ARG A 435 -32.06 8.68 -14.29
N ALA A 436 -30.92 8.84 -14.96
CA ALA A 436 -30.85 9.25 -16.35
C ALA A 436 -31.55 8.26 -17.29
N SER A 437 -31.40 6.94 -17.04
CA SER A 437 -32.06 5.89 -17.83
C SER A 437 -33.58 5.86 -17.68
N LYS A 438 -34.13 6.42 -16.59
CA LYS A 438 -35.58 6.60 -16.41
C LYS A 438 -36.10 7.86 -17.10
N ALA A 439 -35.22 8.81 -17.40
CA ALA A 439 -35.56 10.10 -18.01
C ALA A 439 -35.33 10.14 -19.53
N TRP A 440 -34.44 9.31 -20.09
CA TRP A 440 -34.01 9.37 -21.49
C TRP A 440 -34.25 8.05 -22.23
N GLU A 441 -35.02 8.10 -23.34
CA GLU A 441 -35.42 6.89 -24.11
C GLU A 441 -34.28 6.25 -24.93
N ASN A 442 -33.15 6.94 -25.15
CA ASN A 442 -32.00 6.43 -25.89
C ASN A 442 -30.77 6.35 -24.97
N TYR A 443 -30.61 5.21 -24.30
CA TYR A 443 -29.65 5.02 -23.23
C TYR A 443 -28.62 3.94 -23.60
N ASP A 444 -27.33 4.28 -23.59
CA ASP A 444 -26.23 3.36 -23.93
C ASP A 444 -25.17 3.37 -22.81
N VAL A 445 -25.25 2.41 -21.89
CA VAL A 445 -24.25 2.19 -20.83
C VAL A 445 -23.32 1.09 -21.26
N ARG A 446 -22.02 1.37 -21.26
CA ARG A 446 -21.00 0.40 -21.68
C ARG A 446 -19.94 0.27 -20.62
N HIS A 447 -19.69 -0.96 -20.20
CA HIS A 447 -18.67 -1.32 -19.22
C HIS A 447 -17.31 -1.51 -19.91
N ALA A 448 -16.25 -1.12 -19.21
CA ALA A 448 -14.89 -1.29 -19.68
C ALA A 448 -14.16 -2.44 -18.93
N GLY A 449 -13.61 -3.40 -19.67
CA GLY A 449 -12.59 -4.41 -19.34
C GLY A 449 -11.24 -4.16 -20.06
N SER A 450 -10.39 -5.18 -20.16
CA SER A 450 -8.92 -5.05 -20.34
C SER A 450 -8.33 -5.28 -21.74
N ASP A 451 -9.11 -5.20 -22.83
CA ASP A 451 -8.61 -5.50 -24.20
C ASP A 451 -8.24 -4.23 -25.00
N GLU A 452 -7.28 -4.33 -25.93
CA GLU A 452 -6.84 -3.23 -26.84
C GLU A 452 -8.00 -2.54 -27.59
N GLU A 453 -9.05 -3.29 -27.91
CA GLU A 453 -10.28 -2.79 -28.53
C GLU A 453 -11.03 -1.78 -27.64
N GLN A 454 -10.82 -1.83 -26.33
CA GLN A 454 -11.43 -0.91 -25.38
C GLN A 454 -10.68 0.40 -25.24
N ASP A 455 -9.36 0.37 -25.25
CA ASP A 455 -8.55 1.59 -25.27
C ASP A 455 -8.81 2.38 -26.56
N ARG A 456 -8.97 1.67 -27.69
CA ARG A 456 -9.43 2.28 -28.95
C ARG A 456 -10.79 2.97 -28.78
N ARG A 457 -11.76 2.31 -28.15
CA ARG A 457 -13.10 2.87 -27.91
C ARG A 457 -13.13 4.01 -26.89
N ARG A 458 -12.32 3.97 -25.82
CA ARG A 458 -12.21 5.08 -24.86
C ARG A 458 -11.70 6.34 -25.56
N ASN A 459 -10.67 6.18 -26.40
CA ASN A 459 -10.19 7.28 -27.25
C ASN A 459 -11.32 7.79 -28.17
N GLU A 460 -12.05 6.92 -28.86
CA GLU A 460 -13.16 7.33 -29.73
C GLU A 460 -14.27 8.10 -28.99
N MET A 461 -14.60 7.73 -27.75
CA MET A 461 -15.63 8.42 -26.97
C MET A 461 -15.17 9.79 -26.47
N ILE A 462 -13.90 9.92 -26.03
CA ILE A 462 -13.31 11.21 -25.69
C ILE A 462 -13.24 12.08 -26.95
N GLU A 463 -12.83 11.53 -28.08
CA GLU A 463 -12.78 12.23 -29.37
C GLU A 463 -14.15 12.74 -29.80
N GLN A 464 -15.22 11.94 -29.60
CA GLN A 464 -16.59 12.30 -29.94
C GLN A 464 -17.25 13.27 -28.95
N SER A 465 -16.68 13.44 -27.75
CA SER A 465 -17.20 14.37 -26.75
C SER A 465 -16.83 15.82 -27.05
N ASP A 466 -17.74 16.74 -26.78
CA ASP A 466 -17.50 18.18 -26.86
C ASP A 466 -16.95 18.74 -25.54
N VAL A 467 -17.29 18.07 -24.43
CA VAL A 467 -16.91 18.47 -23.06
C VAL A 467 -16.92 17.26 -22.14
N VAL A 468 -16.02 17.25 -21.16
CA VAL A 468 -15.87 16.20 -20.17
C VAL A 468 -16.20 16.75 -18.78
N LEU A 469 -17.01 16.05 -18.01
CA LEU A 469 -17.33 16.37 -16.62
C LEU A 469 -16.95 15.19 -15.73
N VAL A 470 -16.01 15.41 -14.82
CA VAL A 470 -15.49 14.40 -13.90
C VAL A 470 -16.16 14.56 -12.54
N LEU A 471 -16.92 13.54 -12.13
CA LEU A 471 -17.75 13.50 -10.92
C LEU A 471 -17.22 12.46 -9.92
N GLY A 472 -15.91 12.40 -9.75
CA GLY A 472 -15.22 11.46 -8.86
C GLY A 472 -14.78 10.15 -9.52
N GLY A 473 -14.44 9.15 -8.69
CA GLY A 473 -13.97 7.83 -9.13
C GLY A 473 -12.62 7.40 -8.53
N ALA A 474 -12.28 6.11 -8.69
CA ALA A 474 -11.00 5.54 -8.26
C ALA A 474 -9.86 5.93 -9.21
N ARG A 475 -8.61 5.56 -8.85
CA ARG A 475 -7.37 5.82 -9.63
C ARG A 475 -7.50 5.49 -11.13
N GLY A 476 -8.30 4.49 -11.49
CA GLY A 476 -8.58 4.13 -12.90
C GLY A 476 -9.17 5.27 -13.73
N THR A 477 -10.05 6.08 -13.15
CA THR A 477 -10.76 7.19 -13.85
C THR A 477 -9.92 8.45 -14.07
N LEU A 478 -8.73 8.53 -13.46
CA LEU A 478 -7.79 9.63 -13.68
C LEU A 478 -7.18 9.56 -15.09
N TYR A 479 -7.03 8.37 -15.65
CA TYR A 479 -6.46 8.17 -16.97
C TYR A 479 -7.32 8.83 -18.06
N GLU A 480 -8.65 8.64 -18.01
CA GLU A 480 -9.58 9.22 -18.98
C GLU A 480 -9.64 10.75 -18.86
N ALA A 481 -9.56 11.30 -17.64
CA ALA A 481 -9.48 12.74 -17.43
C ALA A 481 -8.18 13.34 -18.01
N LEU A 482 -7.04 12.68 -17.81
CA LEU A 482 -5.77 13.10 -18.40
C LEU A 482 -5.75 12.97 -19.92
N LEU A 483 -6.37 11.91 -20.45
CA LEU A 483 -6.50 11.68 -21.88
C LEU A 483 -7.38 12.76 -22.55
N ALA A 484 -8.49 13.15 -21.91
CA ALA A 484 -9.31 14.29 -22.35
C ALA A 484 -8.51 15.60 -22.39
N LEU A 485 -7.74 15.89 -21.35
CA LEU A 485 -6.88 17.08 -21.29
C LEU A 485 -5.78 17.05 -22.37
N LYS A 486 -5.18 15.89 -22.62
CA LYS A 486 -4.19 15.67 -23.69
C LYS A 486 -4.81 15.92 -25.07
N GLN A 487 -6.07 15.53 -25.27
CA GLN A 487 -6.84 15.81 -26.49
C GLN A 487 -7.44 17.22 -26.52
N ARG A 488 -7.04 18.11 -25.58
CA ARG A 488 -7.53 19.50 -25.47
C ARG A 488 -9.07 19.59 -25.34
N LYS A 489 -9.71 18.58 -24.76
CA LYS A 489 -11.15 18.60 -24.47
C LYS A 489 -11.44 19.45 -23.23
N PRO A 490 -12.41 20.38 -23.27
CA PRO A 490 -12.85 21.10 -22.08
C PRO A 490 -13.23 20.11 -20.98
N THR A 491 -12.54 20.18 -19.86
CA THR A 491 -12.68 19.19 -18.78
C THR A 491 -13.01 19.91 -17.48
N HIS A 492 -14.20 19.64 -16.93
CA HIS A 492 -14.69 20.22 -15.70
C HIS A 492 -14.58 19.21 -14.56
N ILE A 493 -14.02 19.66 -13.44
CA ILE A 493 -13.96 18.87 -12.20
C ILE A 493 -14.63 19.65 -11.06
N VAL A 494 -15.15 18.94 -10.07
CA VAL A 494 -15.69 19.54 -8.85
C VAL A 494 -14.66 19.38 -7.73
N ARG A 495 -14.26 20.49 -7.11
CA ARG A 495 -13.25 20.48 -6.04
C ARG A 495 -13.72 19.59 -4.88
N GLY A 496 -12.82 18.72 -4.42
CA GLY A 496 -13.09 17.80 -3.30
C GLY A 496 -13.80 16.51 -3.69
N TRP A 497 -14.07 16.26 -4.98
CA TRP A 497 -14.87 15.11 -5.41
C TRP A 497 -14.03 14.00 -6.04
N GLY A 498 -13.64 13.03 -5.22
CA GLY A 498 -12.89 11.84 -5.62
C GLY A 498 -11.42 12.08 -6.01
N TYR A 499 -10.71 10.98 -6.28
CA TYR A 499 -9.26 10.99 -6.52
C TYR A 499 -8.83 11.86 -7.72
N PRO A 500 -9.51 11.82 -8.90
CA PRO A 500 -9.13 12.65 -10.03
C PRO A 500 -9.25 14.15 -9.76
N ALA A 501 -10.33 14.60 -9.12
CA ALA A 501 -10.52 16.03 -8.86
C ALA A 501 -9.50 16.55 -7.84
N HIS A 502 -9.18 15.75 -6.83
CA HIS A 502 -8.14 16.07 -5.86
C HIS A 502 -6.76 16.22 -6.50
N TYR A 503 -6.39 15.28 -7.37
CA TYR A 503 -5.11 15.32 -8.09
C TYR A 503 -5.02 16.49 -9.08
N LEU A 504 -6.04 16.65 -9.94
CA LEU A 504 -6.04 17.66 -11.00
C LEU A 504 -6.17 19.10 -10.47
N SER A 505 -6.94 19.32 -9.40
CA SER A 505 -7.11 20.65 -8.79
C SER A 505 -5.90 21.15 -7.99
N ARG A 506 -4.95 20.28 -7.67
CA ARG A 506 -3.67 20.65 -7.02
C ARG A 506 -2.54 20.89 -8.02
N ASN A 507 -2.71 20.48 -9.28
CA ASN A 507 -1.69 20.65 -10.31
C ASN A 507 -1.86 22.01 -11.01
N GLU A 508 -1.11 23.01 -10.57
CA GLU A 508 -1.14 24.36 -11.15
C GLU A 508 -0.74 24.38 -12.63
N TRP A 509 0.18 23.51 -13.04
CA TRP A 509 0.62 23.46 -14.43
C TRP A 509 -0.53 23.00 -15.34
N LEU A 510 -1.27 21.95 -14.95
CA LEU A 510 -2.43 21.50 -15.72
C LEU A 510 -3.51 22.58 -15.78
N GLN A 511 -3.81 23.26 -14.68
CA GLN A 511 -4.80 24.34 -14.67
C GLN A 511 -4.40 25.54 -15.55
N LYS A 512 -3.11 25.85 -15.63
CA LYS A 512 -2.60 26.96 -16.45
C LYS A 512 -2.45 26.62 -17.93
N ASN A 513 -2.19 25.36 -18.27
CA ASN A 513 -1.74 24.97 -19.62
C ASN A 513 -2.72 24.03 -20.35
N THR A 514 -3.83 23.63 -19.73
CA THR A 514 -4.83 22.73 -20.32
C THR A 514 -6.24 23.32 -20.13
N PRO A 515 -7.26 22.86 -20.87
CA PRO A 515 -8.64 23.36 -20.72
C PRO A 515 -9.35 22.75 -19.50
N LEU A 516 -8.63 22.64 -18.38
CA LEU A 516 -9.13 22.14 -17.10
C LEU A 516 -9.83 23.28 -16.33
N GLN A 517 -11.08 23.07 -15.95
CA GLN A 517 -11.84 24.00 -15.12
C GLN A 517 -12.22 23.36 -13.79
N VAL A 518 -11.87 24.03 -12.69
CA VAL A 518 -12.17 23.57 -11.33
C VAL A 518 -13.35 24.35 -10.78
N ALA A 519 -14.49 23.68 -10.63
CA ALA A 519 -15.68 24.25 -10.02
C ALA A 519 -15.72 23.98 -8.51
N SER A 520 -16.34 24.86 -7.74
CA SER A 520 -16.59 24.67 -6.31
C SER A 520 -17.79 23.77 -6.02
N SER A 521 -18.67 23.54 -7.01
CA SER A 521 -19.86 22.68 -6.89
C SER A 521 -20.29 22.09 -8.24
N VAL A 522 -21.12 21.04 -8.20
CA VAL A 522 -21.75 20.46 -9.41
C VAL A 522 -22.55 21.50 -10.18
N ARG A 523 -23.30 22.36 -9.49
CA ARG A 523 -24.12 23.41 -10.12
C ARG A 523 -23.28 24.43 -10.87
N GLU A 524 -22.12 24.79 -10.32
CA GLU A 524 -21.16 25.66 -11.01
C GLU A 524 -20.56 24.96 -12.23
N ALA A 525 -20.17 23.68 -12.10
CA ALA A 525 -19.65 22.92 -13.23
C ALA A 525 -20.67 22.85 -14.38
N LEU A 526 -21.94 22.55 -14.09
CA LEU A 526 -23.02 22.50 -15.08
C LEU A 526 -23.28 23.87 -15.75
N ARG A 527 -23.20 24.96 -14.99
CA ARG A 527 -23.28 26.32 -15.55
C ARG A 527 -22.12 26.61 -16.48
N ASN A 528 -20.90 26.27 -16.08
CA ASN A 528 -19.71 26.48 -16.90
C ASN A 528 -19.76 25.66 -18.20
N ILE A 529 -20.37 24.48 -18.16
CA ILE A 529 -20.63 23.65 -19.35
C ILE A 529 -21.70 24.28 -20.23
N ALA A 530 -22.75 24.88 -19.66
CA ALA A 530 -23.84 25.49 -20.42
C ALA A 530 -23.43 26.80 -21.13
N VAL A 531 -22.46 27.53 -20.57
CA VAL A 531 -21.92 28.75 -21.20
C VAL A 531 -21.10 28.36 -22.44
N PRO A 532 -21.30 29.01 -23.61
CA PRO A 532 -20.43 28.81 -24.76
C PRO A 532 -19.01 29.28 -24.39
N ILE A 533 -18.02 28.40 -24.51
CA ILE A 533 -16.62 28.80 -24.33
C ILE A 533 -16.28 29.77 -25.46
N SER A 534 -15.95 31.02 -25.10
CA SER A 534 -15.47 32.00 -26.07
C SER A 534 -14.15 31.50 -26.65
N THR A 535 -14.06 31.37 -27.98
CA THR A 535 -12.85 30.96 -28.69
C THR A 535 -11.64 31.89 -28.48
N SER A 536 -11.84 33.04 -27.83
CA SER A 536 -10.77 33.97 -27.43
C SER A 536 -9.82 33.44 -26.36
N ASP A 537 -10.25 32.46 -25.55
CA ASP A 537 -9.48 32.03 -24.38
C ASP A 537 -8.51 30.87 -24.69
N ILE A 538 -8.62 30.27 -25.88
CA ILE A 538 -7.77 29.15 -26.31
C ILE A 538 -6.53 29.66 -27.07
N THR A 539 -6.63 30.78 -27.81
CA THR A 539 -5.52 31.33 -28.61
C THR A 539 -4.49 32.11 -27.79
N ALA A 540 -4.83 32.59 -26.59
CA ALA A 540 -3.88 33.33 -25.73
C ALA A 540 -2.71 32.48 -25.20
N ALA A 541 -2.80 31.15 -25.32
CA ALA A 541 -1.71 30.22 -24.97
C ALA A 541 -0.77 29.93 -26.15
N GLU A 542 -1.19 30.13 -27.41
CA GLU A 542 -0.34 29.90 -28.59
C GLU A 542 0.61 31.08 -28.84
N ASP A 543 0.20 32.32 -28.53
CA ASP A 543 1.03 33.52 -28.76
C ASP A 543 2.19 33.72 -27.75
N ARG A 544 2.33 32.85 -26.73
CA ARG A 544 3.40 32.96 -25.72
C ARG A 544 4.65 32.13 -26.01
N ASP A 545 4.61 31.21 -26.97
CA ASP A 545 5.75 30.33 -27.31
C ASP A 545 6.58 30.82 -28.52
N GLU A 546 6.19 31.91 -29.22
CA GLU A 546 6.91 32.38 -30.42
C GLU A 546 7.71 33.69 -30.26
N SER A 547 7.82 34.29 -29.07
CA SER A 547 8.51 35.60 -28.89
C SER A 547 9.83 35.55 -28.11
N GLY A 548 10.52 34.41 -28.14
CA GLY A 548 11.77 34.19 -27.41
C GLY A 548 12.95 33.79 -28.30
N ASP A 549 13.18 34.48 -29.42
CA ASP A 549 14.47 34.49 -30.13
C ASP A 549 14.47 35.63 -31.17
N GLU A 550 14.96 36.81 -30.79
CA GLU A 550 15.78 37.71 -31.64
C GLU A 550 16.23 38.95 -30.84
N GLU A 551 17.57 39.13 -30.80
CA GLU A 551 18.44 40.18 -30.21
C GLU A 551 18.83 40.11 -28.71
#